data_AF-A0A1F0TFT1-F1
#
_entry.id   AF-A0A1F0TFT1-F1
#
_cell.length_a   1.000
_cell.length_b   1.000
_cell.length_c   1.000
_cell.angle_alpha   90.00
_cell.angle_beta   90.00
_cell.angle_gamma   90.00
#
_symmetry.space_group_name_H-M   'P 1'
#
loop_
_entity.id
_entity.type
_entity.pdbx_description
1 polymer ?
#
loop_
_entity_poly.entity_id
_entity_poly.type
_entity_poly.pdbx_seq_one_letter_code
_entity_poly.pdbx_strand_id
1 'polypeptide(L)'
;MDKEKYYMNLPKDLSGSIAKNRFRLELLWGISKMIDEHRANNEYTIIFDFKCDIELHKEDELDFYQIKTKKSGNYNSNNLCKKGKNENNSILGKLYALYSPNYNIKLAIVCNKQLKINNKEIDFPEQCFGDLDQDVLDDVRKKLCTELKLDTVCLDTVFYIFDNMDLLNPEDSIRGKLVKSFVDIKGEEPQNPNALYRLVVDSVREKASYEFDSGTYEDVVKNKGITRSEFDKMLNAHKKESKNGINETQEYINSLSFAKRRRYNTAFGNIIEMQQSESLRLIKIKIYNYIAEHEDSLDDIESYLEEISKLFDDDFDVEFTDDMKSVQYIIIYYMYASGGIL
;
A
#
# COMPACT_ATOMS: atom_id res chain seq x y z
N MET A 1 -0.13 24.64 -10.69
CA MET A 1 1.19 24.27 -11.24
C MET A 1 1.23 22.75 -11.24
N ASP A 2 1.76 22.12 -12.29
CA ASP A 2 1.68 20.66 -12.44
C ASP A 2 2.67 19.95 -11.50
N LYS A 3 2.14 19.30 -10.44
CA LYS A 3 2.88 18.56 -9.41
C LYS A 3 3.77 17.48 -10.01
N GLU A 4 3.26 16.77 -11.01
CA GLU A 4 3.97 15.67 -11.67
C GLU A 4 5.16 16.21 -12.47
N LYS A 5 4.96 17.30 -13.20
CA LYS A 5 6.05 17.99 -13.88
C LYS A 5 7.12 18.48 -12.91
N TYR A 6 6.74 19.02 -11.75
CA TYR A 6 7.71 19.40 -10.72
C TYR A 6 8.51 18.20 -10.22
N TYR A 7 7.80 17.13 -9.82
CA TYR A 7 8.39 15.90 -9.32
C TYR A 7 9.41 15.30 -10.32
N MET A 8 9.05 15.23 -11.60
CA MET A 8 9.93 14.66 -12.62
C MET A 8 11.24 15.45 -12.79
N ASN A 9 11.21 16.77 -12.54
CA ASN A 9 12.38 17.65 -12.60
C ASN A 9 13.27 17.61 -11.33
N LEU A 10 12.86 16.92 -10.26
CA LEU A 10 13.69 16.77 -9.07
C LEU A 10 14.97 15.98 -9.36
N PRO A 11 16.08 16.23 -8.64
CA PRO A 11 17.29 15.43 -8.77
C PRO A 11 17.02 13.97 -8.42
N LYS A 12 17.52 13.03 -9.23
CA LYS A 12 17.49 11.59 -8.89
C LYS A 12 18.49 11.31 -7.77
N ASP A 13 18.15 10.40 -6.86
CA ASP A 13 19.15 9.88 -5.94
C ASP A 13 20.01 8.85 -6.68
N LEU A 14 21.10 9.31 -7.28
CA LEU A 14 22.04 8.47 -8.02
C LEU A 14 22.92 7.60 -7.10
N SER A 15 22.72 7.64 -5.77
CA SER A 15 23.50 6.85 -4.82
C SER A 15 22.89 5.46 -4.55
N GLY A 16 22.77 4.63 -5.59
CA GLY A 16 22.16 3.30 -5.45
C GLY A 16 22.50 2.21 -6.45
N SER A 17 23.47 2.34 -7.37
CA SER A 17 23.77 1.23 -8.29
C SER A 17 24.62 0.12 -7.63
N ILE A 18 23.99 -1.04 -7.47
CA ILE A 18 24.57 -2.40 -7.50
C ILE A 18 25.48 -2.79 -6.32
N ALA A 19 24.92 -3.55 -5.36
CA ALA A 19 25.41 -4.90 -5.01
C ALA A 19 24.95 -5.40 -3.61
N LYS A 20 24.42 -6.63 -3.63
CA LYS A 20 24.48 -7.69 -2.59
C LYS A 20 23.50 -7.65 -1.41
N ASN A 21 22.54 -8.56 -1.49
CA ASN A 21 22.10 -9.46 -0.40
C ASN A 21 21.90 -8.84 0.98
N ARG A 22 20.83 -8.07 1.11
CA ARG A 22 19.88 -8.18 2.21
C ARG A 22 18.64 -7.40 1.79
N PHE A 23 17.46 -7.85 2.19
CA PHE A 23 16.30 -6.98 2.13
C PHE A 23 16.63 -5.73 2.96
N ARG A 24 16.84 -4.58 2.29
CA ARG A 24 17.34 -3.36 2.95
C ARG A 24 16.23 -2.85 3.87
N LEU A 25 16.61 -2.38 5.05
CA LEU A 25 15.67 -1.86 6.06
C LEU A 25 14.81 -0.72 5.50
N GLU A 26 15.33 0.04 4.52
CA GLU A 26 14.59 1.04 3.75
C GLU A 26 13.31 0.44 3.11
N LEU A 27 13.42 -0.69 2.41
CA LEU A 27 12.29 -1.37 1.76
C LEU A 27 11.29 -1.93 2.77
N LEU A 28 11.79 -2.53 3.85
CA LEU A 28 10.96 -3.04 4.95
C LEU A 28 10.18 -1.91 5.63
N TRP A 29 10.83 -0.76 5.84
CA TRP A 29 10.16 0.42 6.37
C TRP A 29 9.13 0.96 5.38
N GLY A 30 9.41 0.98 4.07
CA GLY A 30 8.43 1.33 3.05
C GLY A 30 7.19 0.41 3.04
N ILE A 31 7.36 -0.90 3.23
CA ILE A 31 6.23 -1.83 3.42
C ILE A 31 5.46 -1.49 4.69
N SER A 32 6.16 -1.22 5.80
CA SER A 32 5.55 -0.81 7.06
C SER A 32 4.67 0.43 6.88
N LYS A 33 5.19 1.44 6.15
CA LYS A 33 4.49 2.70 5.85
C LYS A 33 3.29 2.47 4.92
N MET A 34 3.45 1.65 3.89
CA MET A 34 2.36 1.24 3.00
C MET A 34 1.19 0.60 3.78
N ILE A 35 1.51 -0.28 4.73
CA ILE A 35 0.50 -0.91 5.60
C ILE A 35 -0.24 0.15 6.44
N ASP A 36 0.47 1.12 7.01
CA ASP A 36 -0.13 2.17 7.84
C ASP A 36 -1.06 3.07 7.03
N GLU A 37 -0.63 3.51 5.83
CA GLU A 37 -1.47 4.33 4.94
C GLU A 37 -2.71 3.58 4.46
N HIS A 38 -2.59 2.28 4.21
CA HIS A 38 -3.73 1.45 3.83
C HIS A 38 -4.76 1.32 4.95
N ARG A 39 -4.30 1.13 6.20
CA ARG A 39 -5.18 1.08 7.38
C ARG A 39 -5.87 2.41 7.66
N ALA A 40 -5.21 3.53 7.33
CA ALA A 40 -5.80 4.85 7.42
C ALA A 40 -6.85 5.13 6.32
N ASN A 41 -7.06 4.20 5.38
CA ASN A 41 -7.96 4.32 4.25
C ASN A 41 -7.69 5.54 3.35
N ASN A 42 -6.42 5.91 3.22
CA ASN A 42 -5.97 6.99 2.34
C ASN A 42 -5.77 6.47 0.92
N GLU A 43 -6.02 7.30 -0.09
CA GLU A 43 -5.47 7.06 -1.44
C GLU A 43 -3.99 7.44 -1.46
N TYR A 44 -3.14 6.53 -1.95
CA TYR A 44 -1.70 6.71 -1.94
C TYR A 44 -1.00 5.94 -3.07
N THR A 45 0.22 6.40 -3.36
CA THR A 45 1.24 5.62 -4.07
C THR A 45 2.54 5.70 -3.27
N ILE A 46 3.17 4.54 -3.01
CA ILE A 46 4.52 4.48 -2.45
C ILE A 46 5.51 4.26 -3.59
N ILE A 47 6.48 5.16 -3.78
CA ILE A 47 7.59 4.98 -4.73
C ILE A 47 8.83 4.49 -3.97
N PHE A 48 9.51 3.51 -4.55
CA PHE A 48 10.72 2.92 -3.98
C PHE A 48 11.96 3.28 -4.80
N ASP A 49 12.99 3.78 -4.13
CA ASP A 49 14.35 3.97 -4.66
C ASP A 49 14.38 4.78 -5.98
N PHE A 50 14.01 6.07 -5.90
CA PHE A 50 13.99 6.97 -7.07
C PHE A 50 14.58 8.38 -6.83
N LYS A 51 13.82 9.30 -6.26
CA LYS A 51 14.29 10.62 -5.78
C LYS A 51 14.75 10.54 -4.32
N CYS A 52 14.15 9.64 -3.55
CA CYS A 52 14.51 9.33 -2.16
C CYS A 52 14.42 7.82 -1.89
N ASP A 53 14.80 7.37 -0.68
CA ASP A 53 14.74 5.94 -0.33
C ASP A 53 13.30 5.42 -0.44
N ILE A 54 12.35 6.15 0.18
CA ILE A 54 10.91 5.90 0.13
C ILE A 54 10.18 7.21 -0.06
N GLU A 55 9.15 7.21 -0.91
CA GLU A 55 8.34 8.39 -1.20
C GLU A 55 6.86 8.01 -1.07
N LEU A 56 6.07 8.87 -0.43
CA LEU A 56 4.62 8.71 -0.34
C LEU A 56 3.96 9.86 -1.10
N HIS A 57 3.24 9.51 -2.15
CA HIS A 57 2.50 10.45 -2.96
C HIS A 57 1.02 10.33 -2.67
N LYS A 58 0.40 11.45 -2.31
CA LYS A 58 -1.05 11.62 -2.22
C LYS A 58 -1.50 12.64 -3.28
N GLU A 59 -2.80 12.94 -3.32
CA GLU A 59 -3.39 13.88 -4.28
C GLU A 59 -2.67 15.24 -4.27
N ASP A 60 -2.49 15.83 -3.09
CA ASP A 60 -1.91 17.18 -2.93
C ASP A 60 -0.60 17.21 -2.13
N GLU A 61 -0.02 16.07 -1.77
CA GLU A 61 1.13 15.98 -0.86
C GLU A 61 2.20 15.02 -1.41
N LEU A 62 3.48 15.41 -1.24
CA LEU A 62 4.64 14.57 -1.50
C LEU A 62 5.48 14.45 -0.24
N ASP A 63 5.59 13.25 0.31
CA ASP A 63 6.47 12.99 1.44
C ASP A 63 7.72 12.24 0.96
N PHE A 64 8.90 12.75 1.32
CA PHE A 64 10.18 12.11 1.04
C PHE A 64 10.81 11.62 2.34
N TYR A 65 11.09 10.32 2.40
CA TYR A 65 11.66 9.67 3.58
C TYR A 65 13.05 9.15 3.26
N GLN A 66 14.06 9.73 3.90
CA GLN A 66 15.42 9.21 3.88
C GLN A 66 15.67 8.35 5.12
N ILE A 67 15.82 7.04 4.95
CA ILE A 67 16.04 6.10 6.04
C ILE A 67 17.54 5.97 6.30
N LYS A 68 17.93 6.09 7.58
CA LYS A 68 19.32 6.01 8.01
C LYS A 68 19.44 5.25 9.32
N THR A 69 20.27 4.21 9.31
CA THR A 69 20.44 3.34 10.48
C THR A 69 21.85 3.37 11.05
N LYS A 70 21.98 3.32 12.39
CA LYS A 70 23.25 3.20 13.12
C LYS A 70 23.20 2.11 14.18
N LYS A 71 24.33 1.41 14.34
CA LYS A 71 24.52 0.44 15.44
C LYS A 71 24.72 1.13 16.79
N SER A 72 25.45 2.23 16.83
CA SER A 72 25.77 2.99 18.05
C SER A 72 25.82 4.49 17.80
N GLY A 73 25.61 5.26 18.87
CA GLY A 73 25.55 6.72 18.84
C GLY A 73 24.25 7.27 18.23
N ASN A 74 23.98 8.54 18.50
CA ASN A 74 22.81 9.26 18.02
C ASN A 74 23.13 10.06 16.75
N TYR A 75 22.09 10.43 16.01
CA TYR A 75 22.18 11.53 15.06
C TYR A 75 22.05 12.86 15.81
N ASN A 76 22.60 13.92 15.22
CA ASN A 76 22.52 15.30 15.70
C ASN A 76 22.57 16.22 14.48
N SER A 77 22.18 17.48 14.65
CA SER A 77 22.18 18.47 13.55
C SER A 77 23.50 18.51 12.78
N ASN A 78 24.63 18.51 13.50
CA ASN A 78 25.96 18.53 12.92
C ASN A 78 26.23 17.34 11.99
N ASN A 79 25.90 16.12 12.40
CA ASN A 79 26.17 14.94 11.59
C ASN A 79 25.16 14.75 10.45
N LEU A 80 23.97 15.32 10.55
CA LEU A 80 22.98 15.34 9.47
C LEU A 80 23.32 16.37 8.38
N CYS A 81 23.94 17.49 8.74
CA CYS A 81 24.43 18.51 7.82
C CYS A 81 25.88 18.27 7.34
N LYS A 82 26.52 17.16 7.73
CA LYS A 82 27.90 16.87 7.33
C LYS A 82 27.91 16.04 6.05
N LYS A 83 28.73 16.45 5.09
CA LYS A 83 28.99 15.68 3.86
C LYS A 83 29.75 14.39 4.16
N GLY A 84 29.31 13.30 3.55
CA GLY A 84 30.03 12.03 3.54
C GLY A 84 31.36 12.13 2.78
N LYS A 85 32.25 11.15 3.00
CA LYS A 85 33.47 11.05 2.20
C LYS A 85 33.06 10.70 0.76
N ASN A 86 33.39 11.57 -0.20
CA ASN A 86 32.99 11.48 -1.61
C ASN A 86 31.51 11.75 -1.90
N GLU A 87 30.76 12.36 -0.98
CA GLU A 87 29.40 12.82 -1.24
C GLU A 87 29.38 14.33 -1.51
N ASN A 88 28.63 14.76 -2.53
CA ASN A 88 28.49 16.17 -2.87
C ASN A 88 27.66 16.92 -1.83
N ASN A 89 26.70 16.22 -1.21
CA ASN A 89 25.73 16.78 -0.28
C ASN A 89 25.68 15.96 1.02
N SER A 90 25.26 16.60 2.10
CA SER A 90 24.92 15.98 3.39
C SER A 90 23.58 15.25 3.31
N ILE A 91 23.22 14.49 4.35
CA ILE A 91 21.92 13.80 4.42
C ILE A 91 20.78 14.81 4.32
N LEU A 92 20.83 15.87 5.13
CA LEU A 92 19.84 16.95 5.06
C LEU A 92 19.92 17.71 3.74
N GLY A 93 21.11 17.94 3.19
CA GLY A 93 21.25 18.64 1.90
C GLY A 93 20.68 17.87 0.71
N LYS A 94 20.83 16.55 0.67
CA LYS A 94 20.19 15.69 -0.34
C LYS A 94 18.68 15.77 -0.24
N LEU A 95 18.15 15.56 0.97
CA LEU A 95 16.71 15.57 1.21
C LEU A 95 16.10 16.96 0.94
N TYR A 96 16.76 18.03 1.39
CA TYR A 96 16.29 19.40 1.20
C TYR A 96 16.34 19.86 -0.27
N ALA A 97 17.17 19.25 -1.11
CA ALA A 97 17.15 19.51 -2.56
C ALA A 97 15.82 19.09 -3.22
N LEU A 98 14.97 18.33 -2.53
CA LEU A 98 13.64 17.93 -2.96
C LEU A 98 12.54 18.93 -2.53
N TYR A 99 12.88 19.97 -1.76
CA TYR A 99 11.90 20.95 -1.28
C TYR A 99 11.52 21.99 -2.34
N SER A 100 10.28 22.48 -2.28
CA SER A 100 9.82 23.67 -2.97
C SER A 100 8.70 24.32 -2.16
N PRO A 101 8.74 25.65 -1.94
CA PRO A 101 7.67 26.34 -1.21
C PRO A 101 6.33 26.38 -1.96
N ASN A 102 6.32 26.00 -3.25
CA ASN A 102 5.11 26.03 -4.09
C ASN A 102 4.27 24.76 -4.01
N TYR A 103 4.72 23.75 -3.27
CA TYR A 103 4.06 22.45 -3.14
C TYR A 103 4.02 22.03 -1.68
N ASN A 104 2.99 21.27 -1.29
CA ASN A 104 2.93 20.66 0.02
C ASN A 104 3.88 19.45 0.06
N ILE A 105 5.02 19.63 0.73
CA ILE A 105 6.10 18.65 0.78
C ILE A 105 6.49 18.40 2.22
N LYS A 106 6.52 17.14 2.63
CA LYS A 106 7.16 16.70 3.87
C LYS A 106 8.52 16.09 3.57
N LEU A 107 9.54 16.53 4.29
CA LEU A 107 10.88 15.96 4.22
C LEU A 107 11.18 15.28 5.56
N ALA A 108 11.45 13.99 5.57
CA ALA A 108 11.72 13.26 6.80
C ALA A 108 12.99 12.43 6.74
N ILE A 109 13.78 12.50 7.81
CA ILE A 109 14.88 11.57 8.07
C ILE A 109 14.39 10.55 9.08
N VAL A 110 14.32 9.28 8.68
CA VAL A 110 13.85 8.19 9.54
C VAL A 110 15.04 7.43 10.10
N CYS A 111 15.10 7.26 11.42
CA CYS A 111 16.23 6.64 12.10
C CYS A 111 15.83 5.71 13.24
N ASN A 112 16.67 4.71 13.47
CA ASN A 112 16.55 3.76 14.58
C ASN A 112 17.14 4.25 15.92
N LYS A 113 17.53 5.53 15.99
CA LYS A 113 18.13 6.16 17.17
C LYS A 113 17.52 7.54 17.33
N GLN A 114 17.29 7.97 18.57
CA GLN A 114 16.75 9.30 18.83
C GLN A 114 17.72 10.40 18.35
N LEU A 115 17.15 11.52 17.93
CA LEU A 115 17.89 12.74 17.65
C LEU A 115 18.46 13.28 18.96
N LYS A 116 19.73 13.71 18.95
CA LYS A 116 20.39 14.32 20.08
C LYS A 116 20.72 15.77 19.78
N ILE A 117 20.10 16.70 20.49
CA ILE A 117 20.29 18.15 20.37
C ILE A 117 20.83 18.67 21.70
N ASN A 118 21.88 19.50 21.67
CA ASN A 118 22.45 20.09 22.89
C ASN A 118 22.73 19.07 24.01
N ASN A 119 23.27 17.90 23.61
CA ASN A 119 23.53 16.73 24.46
C ASN A 119 22.31 16.07 25.12
N LYS A 120 21.09 16.44 24.76
CA LYS A 120 19.85 15.81 25.19
C LYS A 120 19.22 15.01 24.06
N GLU A 121 18.69 13.85 24.38
CA GLU A 121 17.89 13.07 23.42
C GLU A 121 16.50 13.68 23.34
N ILE A 122 15.94 13.71 22.13
CA ILE A 122 14.57 14.15 21.89
C ILE A 122 13.64 12.96 22.11
N ASP A 123 12.67 13.12 23.00
CA ASP A 123 11.76 12.05 23.42
C ASP A 123 10.57 11.83 22.47
N PHE A 124 10.36 12.74 21.51
CA PHE A 124 9.28 12.64 20.55
C PHE A 124 9.60 11.66 19.40
N PRO A 125 8.65 10.78 19.00
CA PRO A 125 8.81 9.92 17.83
C PRO A 125 8.98 10.69 16.52
N GLU A 126 8.40 11.89 16.42
CA GLU A 126 8.55 12.79 15.29
C GLU A 126 8.90 14.19 15.81
N GLN A 127 9.98 14.77 15.30
CA GLN A 127 10.47 16.10 15.67
C GLN A 127 10.60 16.97 14.42
N CYS A 128 9.83 18.05 14.36
CA CYS A 128 10.01 19.09 13.34
C CYS A 128 11.32 19.86 13.62
N PHE A 129 12.11 20.13 12.59
CA PHE A 129 13.30 20.95 12.72
C PHE A 129 12.94 22.40 13.05
N GLY A 130 11.83 22.93 12.51
CA GLY A 130 11.29 24.26 12.79
C GLY A 130 11.03 24.54 14.28
N ASP A 131 10.82 23.49 15.08
CA ASP A 131 10.54 23.57 16.52
C ASP A 131 11.78 23.43 17.40
N LEU A 132 12.98 23.29 16.81
CA LEU A 132 14.23 23.19 17.57
C LEU A 132 14.69 24.55 18.14
N ASP A 133 15.61 24.50 19.10
CA ASP A 133 16.24 25.70 19.67
C ASP A 133 16.80 26.61 18.56
N GLN A 134 16.64 27.93 18.73
CA GLN A 134 16.96 28.93 17.71
C GLN A 134 18.44 28.88 17.25
N ASP A 135 19.37 28.61 18.15
CA ASP A 135 20.79 28.49 17.84
C ASP A 135 21.09 27.27 16.93
N VAL A 136 20.40 26.17 17.15
CA VAL A 136 20.48 24.94 16.33
C VAL A 136 19.86 25.19 14.96
N LEU A 137 18.69 25.83 14.93
CA LEU A 137 18.01 26.24 13.70
C LEU A 137 18.92 27.10 12.82
N ASP A 138 19.52 28.14 13.38
CA ASP A 138 20.35 29.08 12.63
C ASP A 138 21.62 28.42 12.08
N ASP A 139 22.22 27.48 12.83
CA ASP A 139 23.35 26.68 12.37
C ASP A 139 22.97 25.74 11.20
N VAL A 140 21.82 25.04 11.31
CA VAL A 140 21.30 24.18 10.23
C VAL A 140 20.98 25.02 8.98
N ARG A 141 20.29 26.15 9.13
CA ARG A 141 19.98 27.09 8.03
C ARG A 141 21.25 27.52 7.32
N LYS A 142 22.24 28.00 8.08
CA LYS A 142 23.52 28.46 7.53
C LYS A 142 24.22 27.36 6.73
N LYS A 143 24.25 26.13 7.25
CA LYS A 143 24.89 24.98 6.58
C LYS A 143 24.17 24.64 5.28
N LEU A 144 22.83 24.56 5.28
CA LEU A 144 22.05 24.25 4.09
C LEU A 144 22.11 25.35 3.04
N CYS A 145 21.98 26.62 3.43
CA CYS A 145 22.16 27.78 2.53
C CYS A 145 23.52 27.74 1.84
N THR A 146 24.60 27.50 2.61
CA THR A 146 25.96 27.40 2.08
C THR A 146 26.12 26.20 1.15
N GLU A 147 25.59 25.04 1.54
CA GLU A 147 25.72 23.79 0.80
C GLU A 147 24.99 23.81 -0.53
N LEU A 148 23.74 24.29 -0.52
CA LEU A 148 22.82 24.28 -1.67
C LEU A 148 22.81 25.60 -2.44
N LYS A 149 23.59 26.59 -1.99
CA LYS A 149 23.66 27.94 -2.57
C LYS A 149 22.28 28.63 -2.62
N LEU A 150 21.58 28.57 -1.49
CA LEU A 150 20.25 29.17 -1.31
C LEU A 150 20.36 30.39 -0.40
N ASP A 151 19.53 31.41 -0.65
CA ASP A 151 19.45 32.60 0.21
C ASP A 151 18.81 32.27 1.56
N THR A 152 17.75 31.46 1.55
CA THR A 152 16.97 31.09 2.74
C THR A 152 16.51 29.64 2.65
N VAL A 153 16.20 29.05 3.82
CA VAL A 153 15.61 27.71 3.93
C VAL A 153 14.47 27.71 4.96
N CYS A 154 13.42 26.96 4.68
CA CYS A 154 12.27 26.72 5.56
C CYS A 154 12.42 25.34 6.21
N LEU A 155 12.43 25.27 7.53
CA LEU A 155 12.64 24.00 8.25
C LEU A 155 11.35 23.44 8.87
N ASP A 156 10.22 24.11 8.64
CA ASP A 156 8.92 23.76 9.21
C ASP A 156 8.30 22.52 8.54
N THR A 157 8.85 22.12 7.40
CA THR A 157 8.48 20.91 6.65
C THR A 157 9.52 19.79 6.76
N VAL A 158 10.56 19.99 7.56
CA VAL A 158 11.68 19.05 7.73
C VAL A 158 11.57 18.35 9.07
N PHE A 159 11.56 17.03 9.07
CA PHE A 159 11.29 16.20 10.23
C PHE A 159 12.41 15.19 10.48
N TYR A 160 12.59 14.87 11.76
CA TYR A 160 13.31 13.69 12.21
C TYR A 160 12.31 12.70 12.80
N ILE A 161 12.27 11.49 12.27
CA ILE A 161 11.39 10.43 12.76
C ILE A 161 12.25 9.37 13.43
N PHE A 162 12.05 9.20 14.73
CA PHE A 162 12.57 8.08 15.48
C PHE A 162 11.60 6.90 15.38
N ASP A 163 12.04 5.87 14.68
CA ASP A 163 11.30 4.62 14.48
C ASP A 163 12.07 3.47 15.15
N ASN A 164 11.39 2.70 16.01
CA ASN A 164 11.97 1.52 16.65
C ASN A 164 12.07 0.32 15.69
N MET A 165 12.82 0.51 14.59
CA MET A 165 13.05 -0.52 13.58
C MET A 165 13.73 -1.74 14.21
N ASP A 166 13.14 -2.92 14.03
CA ASP A 166 13.77 -4.17 14.44
C ASP A 166 14.98 -4.45 13.54
N LEU A 167 16.18 -4.17 14.04
CA LEU A 167 17.42 -4.42 13.30
C LEU A 167 17.88 -5.89 13.35
N LEU A 168 17.30 -6.69 14.24
CA LEU A 168 17.68 -8.09 14.43
C LEU A 168 16.88 -8.99 13.50
N ASN A 169 15.55 -8.85 13.50
CA ASN A 169 14.62 -9.66 12.71
C ASN A 169 13.56 -8.80 11.99
N PRO A 170 13.98 -7.83 11.14
CA PRO A 170 13.04 -6.89 10.51
C PRO A 170 11.99 -7.59 9.65
N GLU A 171 12.35 -8.70 9.00
CA GLU A 171 11.45 -9.48 8.15
C GLU A 171 10.30 -10.10 8.95
N ASP A 172 10.57 -10.64 10.14
CA ASP A 172 9.54 -11.23 11.00
C ASP A 172 8.64 -10.15 11.61
N SER A 173 9.20 -8.99 11.94
CA SER A 173 8.44 -7.83 12.39
C SER A 173 7.44 -7.35 11.32
N ILE A 174 7.90 -7.18 10.06
CA ILE A 174 7.03 -6.80 8.95
C ILE A 174 6.02 -7.89 8.61
N ARG A 175 6.40 -9.17 8.66
CA ARG A 175 5.46 -10.28 8.47
C ARG A 175 4.35 -10.24 9.52
N GLY A 176 4.71 -10.08 10.80
CA GLY A 176 3.74 -9.96 11.89
C GLY A 176 2.82 -8.75 11.71
N LYS A 177 3.37 -7.59 11.36
CA LYS A 177 2.59 -6.37 11.08
C LYS A 177 1.62 -6.58 9.92
N LEU A 178 2.07 -7.21 8.83
CA LEU A 178 1.24 -7.49 7.65
C LEU A 178 0.08 -8.43 7.98
N VAL A 179 0.35 -9.54 8.67
CA VAL A 179 -0.70 -10.51 9.05
C VAL A 179 -1.72 -9.87 10.00
N LYS A 180 -1.25 -9.16 11.04
CA LYS A 180 -2.14 -8.43 11.95
C LYS A 180 -3.01 -7.42 11.21
N SER A 181 -2.39 -6.65 10.30
CA SER A 181 -3.11 -5.62 9.54
C SER A 181 -4.09 -6.25 8.56
N PHE A 182 -3.77 -7.41 7.98
CA PHE A 182 -4.70 -8.16 7.15
C PHE A 182 -5.99 -8.49 7.90
N VAL A 183 -5.88 -8.97 9.14
CA VAL A 183 -7.05 -9.24 10.00
C VAL A 183 -7.84 -7.96 10.27
N ASP A 184 -7.17 -6.86 10.60
CA ASP A 184 -7.82 -5.57 10.84
C ASP A 184 -8.56 -5.05 9.58
N ILE A 185 -7.98 -5.23 8.39
CA ILE A 185 -8.50 -4.69 7.13
C ILE A 185 -9.58 -5.60 6.52
N LYS A 186 -9.40 -6.93 6.61
CA LYS A 186 -10.23 -7.92 5.92
C LYS A 186 -11.21 -8.66 6.84
N GLY A 187 -11.06 -8.53 8.15
CA GLY A 187 -11.92 -9.19 9.14
C GLY A 187 -11.66 -10.69 9.31
N GLU A 188 -10.59 -11.22 8.73
CA GLU A 188 -10.22 -12.62 8.79
C GLU A 188 -8.72 -12.85 8.67
N GLU A 189 -8.24 -14.04 9.07
CA GLU A 189 -6.85 -14.46 8.87
C GLU A 189 -6.56 -14.77 7.39
N PRO A 190 -5.38 -14.40 6.85
CA PRO A 190 -5.02 -14.76 5.48
C PRO A 190 -4.83 -16.28 5.34
N GLN A 191 -5.26 -16.84 4.21
CA GLN A 191 -5.21 -18.30 3.97
C GLN A 191 -3.76 -18.83 3.92
N ASN A 192 -2.83 -18.05 3.35
CA ASN A 192 -1.40 -18.38 3.32
C ASN A 192 -0.56 -17.15 3.71
N PRO A 193 -0.36 -16.91 5.02
CA PRO A 193 0.34 -15.72 5.52
C PRO A 193 1.76 -15.55 4.94
N ASN A 194 2.47 -16.67 4.72
CA ASN A 194 3.81 -16.65 4.15
C ASN A 194 3.81 -16.34 2.65
N ALA A 195 2.82 -16.83 1.90
CA ALA A 195 2.68 -16.46 0.50
C ALA A 195 2.32 -14.98 0.35
N LEU A 196 1.43 -14.46 1.21
CA LEU A 196 1.11 -13.03 1.24
C LEU A 196 2.35 -12.17 1.48
N TYR A 197 3.13 -12.51 2.51
CA TYR A 197 4.38 -11.80 2.79
C TYR A 197 5.35 -11.84 1.61
N ARG A 198 5.55 -13.00 0.99
CA ARG A 198 6.43 -13.12 -0.20
C ARG A 198 5.92 -12.28 -1.36
N LEU A 199 4.62 -12.31 -1.66
CA LEU A 199 4.03 -11.50 -2.73
C LEU A 199 4.35 -10.01 -2.54
N VAL A 200 4.06 -9.47 -1.35
CA VAL A 200 4.30 -8.05 -1.06
C VAL A 200 5.79 -7.71 -1.15
N VAL A 201 6.64 -8.53 -0.54
CA VAL A 201 8.09 -8.30 -0.51
C VAL A 201 8.71 -8.37 -1.89
N ASP A 202 8.36 -9.39 -2.68
CA ASP A 202 8.94 -9.58 -4.01
C ASP A 202 8.45 -8.50 -4.98
N SER A 203 7.19 -8.06 -4.88
CA SER A 203 6.71 -6.89 -5.63
C SER A 203 7.47 -5.61 -5.28
N VAL A 204 7.71 -5.33 -4.00
CA VAL A 204 8.52 -4.17 -3.59
C VAL A 204 9.96 -4.28 -4.10
N ARG A 205 10.56 -5.48 -4.06
CA ARG A 205 11.91 -5.70 -4.61
C ARG A 205 11.97 -5.43 -6.09
N GLU A 206 10.99 -5.93 -6.84
CA GLU A 206 10.89 -5.70 -8.28
C GLU A 206 10.86 -4.20 -8.59
N LYS A 207 9.96 -3.46 -7.93
CA LYS A 207 9.80 -2.01 -8.10
C LYS A 207 11.09 -1.24 -7.75
N ALA A 208 11.72 -1.55 -6.62
CA ALA A 208 12.98 -0.92 -6.22
C ALA A 208 14.13 -1.23 -7.19
N SER A 209 14.19 -2.45 -7.72
CA SER A 209 15.25 -2.92 -8.63
C SER A 209 15.12 -2.42 -10.07
N TYR A 210 14.06 -1.68 -10.41
CA TYR A 210 13.89 -1.14 -11.75
C TYR A 210 14.94 -0.05 -12.04
N GLU A 211 15.88 -0.33 -12.94
CA GLU A 211 17.01 0.57 -13.27
C GLU A 211 16.79 1.40 -14.55
N PHE A 212 15.77 1.09 -15.35
CA PHE A 212 15.53 1.82 -16.59
C PHE A 212 14.98 3.23 -16.34
N ASP A 213 15.29 4.15 -17.24
CA ASP A 213 14.77 5.51 -17.18
C ASP A 213 13.24 5.52 -17.33
N SER A 214 12.57 6.17 -16.38
CA SER A 214 11.14 6.47 -16.45
C SER A 214 10.97 7.89 -16.98
N GLY A 215 10.30 8.03 -18.13
CA GLY A 215 10.19 9.29 -18.86
C GLY A 215 9.05 10.19 -18.35
N THR A 216 8.00 9.57 -17.81
CA THR A 216 6.82 10.27 -17.26
C THR A 216 6.55 9.88 -15.80
N TYR A 217 5.65 10.60 -15.15
CA TYR A 217 5.21 10.26 -13.79
C TYR A 217 4.49 8.90 -13.75
N GLU A 218 3.64 8.62 -14.74
CA GLU A 218 2.94 7.34 -14.86
C GLU A 218 3.91 6.18 -15.02
N ASP A 219 5.02 6.36 -15.75
CA ASP A 219 6.08 5.36 -15.83
C ASP A 219 6.72 5.11 -14.48
N VAL A 220 6.96 6.16 -13.68
CA VAL A 220 7.52 6.03 -12.33
C VAL A 220 6.56 5.26 -11.43
N VAL A 221 5.27 5.62 -11.42
CA VAL A 221 4.23 4.92 -10.65
C VAL A 221 4.16 3.45 -11.08
N LYS A 222 4.15 3.19 -12.38
CA LYS A 222 4.07 1.83 -12.93
C LYS A 222 5.30 0.99 -12.59
N ASN A 223 6.50 1.54 -12.72
CA ASN A 223 7.73 0.75 -12.65
C ASN A 223 8.39 0.74 -11.26
N LYS A 224 8.14 1.77 -10.45
CA LYS A 224 8.74 1.94 -9.11
C LYS A 224 7.70 2.14 -7.99
N GLY A 225 6.43 2.33 -8.34
CA GLY A 225 5.36 2.57 -7.38
C GLY A 225 4.55 1.33 -7.02
N ILE A 226 3.96 1.34 -5.83
CA ILE A 226 2.82 0.50 -5.46
C ILE A 226 1.67 1.42 -5.04
N THR A 227 0.59 1.37 -5.79
CA THR A 227 -0.66 2.10 -5.49
C THR A 227 -1.47 1.36 -4.42
N ARG A 228 -2.39 2.09 -3.76
CA ARG A 228 -3.39 1.48 -2.88
C ARG A 228 -4.13 0.31 -3.55
N SER A 229 -4.54 0.49 -4.81
CA SER A 229 -5.30 -0.53 -5.55
C SER A 229 -4.47 -1.80 -5.83
N GLU A 230 -3.18 -1.67 -6.13
CA GLU A 230 -2.28 -2.81 -6.30
C GLU A 230 -2.06 -3.55 -4.99
N PHE A 231 -1.86 -2.82 -3.88
CA PHE A 231 -1.72 -3.45 -2.57
C PHE A 231 -3.01 -4.15 -2.14
N ASP A 232 -4.19 -3.56 -2.39
CA ASP A 232 -5.48 -4.20 -2.10
C ASP A 232 -5.65 -5.52 -2.87
N LYS A 233 -5.25 -5.55 -4.15
CA LYS A 233 -5.24 -6.78 -4.96
C LYS A 233 -4.34 -7.86 -4.35
N MET A 234 -3.16 -7.50 -3.83
CA MET A 234 -2.27 -8.45 -3.15
C MET A 234 -2.91 -9.06 -1.90
N LEU A 235 -3.62 -8.24 -1.11
CA LEU A 235 -4.36 -8.72 0.05
C LEU A 235 -5.54 -9.61 -0.38
N ASN A 236 -6.34 -9.19 -1.36
CA ASN A 236 -7.50 -9.94 -1.82
C ASN A 236 -7.13 -11.33 -2.38
N ALA A 237 -5.96 -11.46 -3.01
CA ALA A 237 -5.44 -12.75 -3.47
C ALA A 237 -5.18 -13.78 -2.35
N HIS A 238 -5.22 -13.37 -1.08
CA HIS A 238 -4.98 -14.23 0.09
C HIS A 238 -6.14 -14.25 1.09
N LYS A 239 -7.30 -13.70 0.72
CA LYS A 239 -8.55 -13.91 1.47
C LYS A 239 -8.93 -15.38 1.47
N LYS A 240 -9.58 -15.84 2.53
CA LYS A 240 -10.10 -17.21 2.58
C LYS A 240 -11.25 -17.33 1.58
N GLU A 241 -11.15 -18.30 0.68
CA GLU A 241 -12.29 -18.69 -0.16
C GLU A 241 -13.46 -19.28 0.65
N SER A 242 -13.25 -19.64 1.92
CA SER A 242 -14.27 -20.32 2.74
C SER A 242 -15.51 -19.49 3.08
N LYS A 243 -15.61 -18.24 2.61
CA LYS A 243 -16.75 -17.35 2.83
C LYS A 243 -17.21 -16.63 1.57
N ASN A 244 -16.75 -17.03 0.38
CA ASN A 244 -17.18 -16.41 -0.87
C ASN A 244 -18.23 -17.25 -1.63
N GLY A 245 -18.70 -18.36 -1.02
CA GLY A 245 -19.68 -19.28 -1.58
C GLY A 245 -19.17 -20.15 -2.74
N ILE A 246 -17.88 -20.07 -3.11
CA ILE A 246 -17.32 -20.78 -4.27
C ILE A 246 -17.32 -22.29 -4.07
N ASN A 247 -16.84 -22.77 -2.92
CA ASN A 247 -16.70 -24.21 -2.67
C ASN A 247 -18.07 -24.87 -2.59
N GLU A 248 -18.99 -24.27 -1.85
CA GLU A 248 -20.37 -24.72 -1.69
C GLU A 248 -21.13 -24.66 -3.03
N THR A 249 -20.90 -23.63 -3.85
CA THR A 249 -21.43 -23.57 -5.22
C THR A 249 -20.90 -24.73 -6.05
N GLN A 250 -19.60 -25.03 -5.98
CA GLN A 250 -18.99 -26.11 -6.73
C GLN A 250 -19.54 -27.49 -6.29
N GLU A 251 -19.76 -27.68 -4.99
CA GLU A 251 -20.42 -28.86 -4.43
C GLU A 251 -21.87 -28.99 -4.90
N TYR A 252 -22.64 -27.90 -4.86
CA TYR A 252 -23.99 -27.85 -5.40
C TYR A 252 -24.02 -28.23 -6.88
N ILE A 253 -23.17 -27.61 -7.71
CA ILE A 253 -23.08 -27.93 -9.15
C ILE A 253 -22.75 -29.41 -9.36
N ASN A 254 -21.86 -29.98 -8.55
CA ASN A 254 -21.47 -31.39 -8.61
C ASN A 254 -22.60 -32.35 -8.21
N SER A 255 -23.60 -31.90 -7.46
CA SER A 255 -24.80 -32.68 -7.16
C SER A 255 -25.81 -32.74 -8.32
N LEU A 256 -25.73 -31.81 -9.28
CA LEU A 256 -26.69 -31.70 -10.39
C LEU A 256 -26.53 -32.81 -11.43
N SER A 257 -27.57 -32.99 -12.26
CA SER A 257 -27.55 -33.90 -13.40
C SER A 257 -26.40 -33.59 -14.37
N PHE A 258 -25.89 -34.60 -15.09
CA PHE A 258 -24.71 -34.47 -15.94
C PHE A 258 -24.76 -33.26 -16.91
N ALA A 259 -25.90 -33.07 -17.58
CA ALA A 259 -26.07 -31.97 -18.52
C ALA A 259 -26.05 -30.60 -17.82
N LYS A 260 -26.81 -30.45 -16.72
CA LYS A 260 -26.89 -29.18 -15.96
C LYS A 260 -25.56 -28.85 -15.29
N ARG A 261 -24.89 -29.86 -14.71
CA ARG A 261 -23.54 -29.76 -14.14
C ARG A 261 -22.52 -29.23 -15.14
N ARG A 262 -22.50 -29.75 -16.38
CA ARG A 262 -21.58 -29.26 -17.42
C ARG A 262 -21.82 -27.79 -17.73
N ARG A 263 -23.07 -27.40 -17.96
CA ARG A 263 -23.42 -26.00 -18.29
C ARG A 263 -23.07 -25.06 -17.13
N TYR A 264 -23.41 -25.43 -15.91
CA TYR A 264 -23.13 -24.62 -14.72
C TYR A 264 -21.63 -24.53 -14.44
N ASN A 265 -20.84 -25.59 -14.67
CA ASN A 265 -19.38 -25.50 -14.56
C ASN A 265 -18.77 -24.55 -15.61
N THR A 266 -19.30 -24.53 -16.84
CA THR A 266 -18.87 -23.56 -17.86
C THR A 266 -19.26 -22.13 -17.45
N ALA A 267 -20.50 -21.92 -17.00
CA ALA A 267 -20.96 -20.63 -16.52
C ALA A 267 -20.18 -20.15 -15.29
N PHE A 268 -19.86 -21.06 -14.36
CA PHE A 268 -19.05 -20.79 -13.18
C PHE A 268 -17.65 -20.29 -13.56
N GLY A 269 -16.95 -20.96 -14.48
CA GLY A 269 -15.67 -20.49 -15.01
C GLY A 269 -15.73 -19.07 -15.56
N ASN A 270 -16.74 -18.79 -16.39
CA ASN A 270 -16.94 -17.44 -16.96
C ASN A 270 -17.22 -16.39 -15.87
N ILE A 271 -18.04 -16.70 -14.87
CA ILE A 271 -18.34 -15.80 -13.75
C ILE A 271 -17.09 -15.48 -12.93
N ILE A 272 -16.22 -16.48 -12.68
CA ILE A 272 -14.95 -16.26 -11.98
C ILE A 272 -14.05 -15.30 -12.75
N GLU A 273 -13.97 -15.42 -14.07
CA GLU A 273 -13.19 -14.52 -14.93
C GLU A 273 -13.76 -13.09 -14.96
N MET A 274 -15.08 -12.94 -14.81
CA MET A 274 -15.80 -11.67 -14.90
C MET A 274 -16.01 -10.96 -13.54
N GLN A 275 -15.48 -11.48 -12.43
CA GLN A 275 -15.71 -10.96 -11.07
C GLN A 275 -15.38 -9.47 -10.86
N GLN A 276 -14.57 -8.88 -11.73
CA GLN A 276 -14.11 -7.48 -11.64
C GLN A 276 -15.03 -6.47 -12.34
N SER A 277 -16.14 -6.92 -12.95
CA SER A 277 -17.10 -6.00 -13.58
C SER A 277 -17.84 -5.17 -12.53
N GLU A 278 -17.87 -3.85 -12.73
CA GLU A 278 -18.59 -2.92 -11.86
C GLU A 278 -20.10 -3.17 -11.87
N SER A 279 -20.68 -3.55 -13.02
CA SER A 279 -22.10 -3.91 -13.11
C SER A 279 -22.43 -5.16 -12.28
N LEU A 280 -21.55 -6.17 -12.36
CA LEU A 280 -21.67 -7.39 -11.56
C LEU A 280 -21.47 -7.11 -10.05
N ARG A 281 -20.60 -6.16 -9.69
CA ARG A 281 -20.43 -5.75 -8.29
C ARG A 281 -21.71 -5.11 -7.73
N LEU A 282 -22.34 -4.21 -8.48
CA LEU A 282 -23.55 -3.51 -8.06
C LEU A 282 -24.73 -4.47 -7.87
N ILE A 283 -24.93 -5.40 -8.81
CA ILE A 283 -26.04 -6.36 -8.71
C ILE A 283 -25.83 -7.35 -7.54
N LYS A 284 -24.59 -7.77 -7.29
CA LYS A 284 -24.25 -8.61 -6.13
C LYS A 284 -24.64 -7.93 -4.81
N ILE A 285 -24.35 -6.63 -4.67
CA ILE A 285 -24.72 -5.85 -3.47
C ILE A 285 -26.25 -5.78 -3.32
N LYS A 286 -26.98 -5.52 -4.41
CA LYS A 286 -28.46 -5.47 -4.37
C LYS A 286 -29.06 -6.80 -3.89
N ILE A 287 -28.63 -7.91 -4.48
CA ILE A 287 -29.15 -9.25 -4.15
C ILE A 287 -28.80 -9.59 -2.70
N TYR A 288 -27.57 -9.33 -2.26
CA TYR A 288 -27.15 -9.63 -0.89
C TYR A 288 -27.94 -8.83 0.15
N ASN A 289 -28.19 -7.54 -0.10
CA ASN A 289 -29.03 -6.73 0.79
C ASN A 289 -30.48 -7.23 0.82
N TYR A 290 -31.01 -7.69 -0.33
CA TYR A 290 -32.34 -8.29 -0.37
C TYR A 290 -32.42 -9.54 0.51
N ILE A 291 -31.43 -10.44 0.42
CA ILE A 291 -31.36 -11.64 1.28
C ILE A 291 -31.34 -11.24 2.75
N ALA A 292 -30.54 -10.23 3.12
CA ALA A 292 -30.43 -9.76 4.50
C ALA A 292 -31.75 -9.22 5.07
N GLU A 293 -32.58 -8.59 4.22
CA GLU A 293 -33.89 -8.05 4.61
C GLU A 293 -34.99 -9.12 4.65
N HIS A 294 -34.78 -10.27 4.00
CA HIS A 294 -35.80 -11.31 3.77
C HIS A 294 -35.33 -12.71 4.17
N GLU A 295 -34.39 -12.82 5.12
CA GLU A 295 -33.75 -14.10 5.49
C GLU A 295 -34.79 -15.15 5.92
N ASP A 296 -35.81 -14.74 6.66
CA ASP A 296 -36.88 -15.62 7.17
C ASP A 296 -37.80 -16.20 6.07
N SER A 297 -37.78 -15.68 4.84
CA SER A 297 -38.60 -16.18 3.73
C SER A 297 -37.83 -17.01 2.71
N LEU A 298 -36.50 -17.12 2.87
CA LEU A 298 -35.60 -17.79 1.92
C LEU A 298 -35.04 -19.09 2.52
N ASP A 299 -35.95 -19.99 2.92
CA ASP A 299 -35.65 -21.22 3.69
C ASP A 299 -34.78 -22.26 2.93
N ASP A 300 -34.85 -22.28 1.60
CA ASP A 300 -34.10 -23.22 0.77
C ASP A 300 -33.64 -22.62 -0.57
N ILE A 301 -32.61 -23.24 -1.15
CA ILE A 301 -31.96 -22.74 -2.36
C ILE A 301 -32.86 -22.76 -3.60
N GLU A 302 -33.83 -23.68 -3.70
CA GLU A 302 -34.74 -23.74 -4.86
C GLU A 302 -35.75 -22.60 -4.79
N SER A 303 -36.35 -22.36 -3.63
CA SER A 303 -37.24 -21.22 -3.37
C SER A 303 -36.52 -19.89 -3.60
N TYR A 304 -35.29 -19.77 -3.09
CA TYR A 304 -34.42 -18.62 -3.31
C TYR A 304 -34.16 -18.36 -4.80
N LEU A 305 -33.80 -19.38 -5.57
CA LEU A 305 -33.51 -19.22 -7.01
C LEU A 305 -34.77 -18.81 -7.78
N GLU A 306 -35.95 -19.31 -7.41
CA GLU A 306 -37.20 -18.95 -8.07
C GLU A 306 -37.59 -17.49 -7.77
N GLU A 307 -37.38 -17.03 -6.54
CA GLU A 307 -37.74 -15.67 -6.14
C GLU A 307 -36.76 -14.62 -6.68
N ILE A 308 -35.45 -14.85 -6.51
CA ILE A 308 -34.42 -13.91 -6.92
C ILE A 308 -34.36 -13.74 -8.43
N SER A 309 -34.56 -14.82 -9.20
CA SER A 309 -34.57 -14.72 -10.67
C SER A 309 -35.70 -13.80 -11.17
N LYS A 310 -36.90 -13.87 -10.56
CA LYS A 310 -38.02 -12.97 -10.90
C LYS A 310 -37.73 -11.51 -10.62
N LEU A 311 -36.89 -11.22 -9.62
CA LEU A 311 -36.60 -9.85 -9.18
C LEU A 311 -35.41 -9.23 -9.90
N PHE A 312 -34.39 -10.03 -10.23
CA PHE A 312 -33.08 -9.50 -10.62
C PHE A 312 -32.60 -9.96 -12.00
N ASP A 313 -33.30 -10.84 -12.72
CA ASP A 313 -32.83 -11.32 -14.03
C ASP A 313 -32.64 -10.20 -15.06
N ASP A 314 -33.49 -9.17 -15.01
CA ASP A 314 -33.44 -8.00 -15.91
C ASP A 314 -32.39 -6.96 -15.50
N ASP A 315 -31.82 -7.07 -14.30
CA ASP A 315 -30.76 -6.18 -13.81
C ASP A 315 -29.37 -6.57 -14.35
N PHE A 316 -29.21 -7.78 -14.89
CA PHE A 316 -27.95 -8.25 -15.49
C PHE A 316 -27.75 -7.69 -16.90
N ASP A 317 -26.48 -7.43 -17.25
CA ASP A 317 -26.11 -7.06 -18.61
C ASP A 317 -26.43 -8.17 -19.62
N VAL A 318 -26.64 -7.78 -20.89
CA VAL A 318 -27.01 -8.68 -21.99
C VAL A 318 -26.00 -9.81 -22.27
N GLU A 319 -24.78 -9.70 -21.76
CA GLU A 319 -23.74 -10.71 -21.87
C GLU A 319 -23.93 -11.91 -20.91
N PHE A 320 -24.78 -11.77 -19.89
CA PHE A 320 -25.04 -12.82 -18.91
C PHE A 320 -26.13 -13.78 -19.40
N THR A 321 -25.73 -15.03 -19.63
CA THR A 321 -26.67 -16.12 -19.93
C THR A 321 -27.48 -16.53 -18.69
N ASP A 322 -28.64 -17.18 -18.88
CA ASP A 322 -29.47 -17.67 -17.76
C ASP A 322 -28.72 -18.62 -16.82
N ASP A 323 -27.85 -19.48 -17.38
CA ASP A 323 -26.99 -20.36 -16.58
C ASP A 323 -25.96 -19.55 -15.76
N MET A 324 -25.42 -18.43 -16.29
CA MET A 324 -24.53 -17.53 -15.56
C MET A 324 -25.24 -16.77 -14.44
N LYS A 325 -26.44 -16.27 -14.69
CA LYS A 325 -27.28 -15.61 -13.66
C LYS A 325 -27.59 -16.58 -12.53
N SER A 326 -28.05 -17.79 -12.86
CA SER A 326 -28.32 -18.87 -11.89
C SER A 326 -27.11 -19.17 -11.02
N VAL A 327 -25.94 -19.34 -11.63
CA VAL A 327 -24.69 -19.61 -10.90
C VAL A 327 -24.32 -18.42 -10.00
N GLN A 328 -24.49 -17.19 -10.48
CA GLN A 328 -24.22 -15.99 -9.67
C GLN A 328 -25.12 -15.93 -8.43
N TYR A 329 -26.41 -16.27 -8.56
CA TYR A 329 -27.32 -16.35 -7.42
C TYR A 329 -26.88 -17.41 -6.41
N ILE A 330 -26.46 -18.59 -6.87
CA ILE A 330 -25.98 -19.69 -6.01
C ILE A 330 -24.74 -19.26 -5.21
N ILE A 331 -23.80 -18.55 -5.85
CA ILE A 331 -22.60 -18.01 -5.17
C ILE A 331 -23.01 -17.08 -4.04
N ILE A 332 -23.96 -16.16 -4.30
CA ILE A 332 -24.39 -15.18 -3.29
C ILE A 332 -25.12 -15.86 -2.14
N TYR A 333 -25.97 -16.86 -2.43
CA TYR A 333 -26.68 -17.65 -1.42
C TYR A 333 -25.71 -18.31 -0.45
N TYR A 334 -24.74 -19.07 -0.97
CA TYR A 334 -23.78 -19.76 -0.11
C TYR A 334 -22.80 -18.81 0.57
N MET A 335 -22.43 -17.71 -0.08
CA MET A 335 -21.63 -16.66 0.55
C MET A 335 -22.37 -16.05 1.76
N TYR A 336 -23.66 -15.76 1.63
CA TYR A 336 -24.49 -15.26 2.73
C TYR A 336 -24.60 -16.32 3.84
N ALA A 337 -24.97 -17.55 3.50
CA ALA A 337 -25.12 -18.65 4.47
C ALA A 337 -23.83 -18.99 5.23
N SER A 338 -22.66 -18.85 4.60
CA SER A 338 -21.34 -19.06 5.23
C SER A 338 -20.85 -17.84 6.03
N GLY A 339 -21.68 -16.79 6.18
CA GLY A 339 -21.35 -15.56 6.90
C GLY A 339 -20.26 -14.73 6.21
N GLY A 340 -20.21 -14.80 4.88
CA GLY A 340 -19.43 -13.92 4.01
C GLY A 340 -20.11 -12.57 3.82
N ILE A 341 -19.32 -11.55 3.51
CA ILE A 341 -19.76 -10.15 3.36
C ILE A 341 -19.24 -9.62 2.02
N LEU A 342 -20.06 -8.83 1.31
CA LEU A 342 -19.71 -8.20 0.02
C LEU A 342 -19.02 -6.86 0.14
#